data_AF-A0A8B5WJY1-F1
#
_entry.id   AF-A0A8B5WJY1-F1
#
_cell.length_a   1.000
_cell.length_b   1.000
_cell.length_c   1.000
_cell.angle_alpha   90.00
_cell.angle_beta   90.00
_cell.angle_gamma   90.00
#
_symmetry.space_group_name_H-M   'P 1'
#
loop_
_entity.id
_entity.type
_entity.pdbx_description
1 polymer ?
#
loop_
_entity_poly.entity_id
_entity_poly.type
_entity_poly.pdbx_seq_one_letter_code
_entity_poly.pdbx_strand_id
1 'polypeptide(L)' 'MSSNIQDWLRQLHENKGSDLFVTVGAPPCIKVHGRIKPLTREALT' A
#
# COMPACT_ATOMS: atom_id res chain seq x y z
N MET A 1 -6.24 -16.65 7.74
CA MET A 1 -5.76 -15.29 8.10
C MET A 1 -4.76 -14.88 7.05
N SER A 2 -5.19 -14.16 6.00
CA SER A 2 -4.25 -13.59 5.04
C SER A 2 -3.50 -12.45 5.73
N SER A 3 -2.19 -12.46 5.58
CA SER A 3 -1.28 -11.45 6.14
C SER A 3 -1.45 -10.13 5.37
N ASN A 4 -1.70 -9.03 6.09
CA ASN A 4 -1.98 -7.68 5.54
C ASN A 4 -1.00 -7.25 4.42
N ILE A 5 0.28 -7.62 4.50
CA ILE A 5 1.29 -7.26 3.49
C ILE A 5 1.01 -7.95 2.14
N GLN A 6 0.57 -9.21 2.14
CA GLN A 6 0.30 -9.92 0.88
C GLN A 6 -0.88 -9.28 0.13
N ASP A 7 -1.90 -8.83 0.86
CA ASP A 7 -3.06 -8.17 0.26
C ASP A 7 -2.69 -6.78 -0.29
N TRP A 8 -1.76 -6.06 0.34
CA TRP A 8 -1.22 -4.81 -0.20
C TRP A 8 -0.33 -5.03 -1.43
N LEU A 9 0.50 -6.07 -1.43
CA LEU A 9 1.31 -6.43 -2.60
C LEU A 9 0.45 -6.89 -3.78
N ARG A 10 -0.64 -7.62 -3.52
CA ARG A 10 -1.63 -7.97 -4.56
C ARG A 10 -2.25 -6.71 -5.15
N GLN A 11 -2.72 -5.79 -4.31
CA GLN A 11 -3.28 -4.51 -4.78
C GLN A 11 -2.26 -3.67 -5.55
N LEU A 12 -0.99 -3.64 -5.11
CA LEU A 12 0.09 -2.98 -5.84
C LEU A 12 0.21 -3.54 -7.26
N HIS A 13 0.27 -4.86 -7.39
CA HIS A 13 0.38 -5.54 -8.68
C HIS A 13 -0.82 -5.29 -9.58
N GLU A 14 -2.05 -5.45 -9.06
CA GLU A 14 -3.30 -5.24 -9.80
C GLU A 14 -3.43 -3.79 -10.31
N ASN A 15 -2.97 -2.82 -9.53
CA ASN A 15 -2.97 -1.40 -9.90
C ASN A 15 -1.76 -1.00 -10.78
N LYS A 16 -0.91 -1.95 -11.20
CA LYS A 16 0.36 -1.68 -11.93
C LYS A 16 1.23 -0.64 -11.23
N GLY A 17 1.25 -0.70 -9.90
CA GLY A 17 2.08 0.15 -9.07
C GLY A 17 3.54 -0.30 -9.07
N SER A 18 4.42 0.63 -8.69
CA SER A 18 5.87 0.48 -8.72
C SER A 18 6.47 0.24 -7.33
N ASP A 19 5.89 0.86 -6.30
CA ASP A 19 6.43 0.84 -4.93
C ASP A 19 5.30 0.71 -3.91
N LEU A 20 5.56 -0.03 -2.83
CA LEU A 20 4.73 -0.09 -1.62
C LEU A 20 5.48 0.64 -0.49
N PHE A 21 4.83 1.60 0.16
CA PHE A 21 5.35 2.33 1.30
C PHE A 21 4.66 1.86 2.58
N VAL A 22 5.46 1.54 3.58
CA VAL A 22 5.03 1.12 4.92
C VAL A 22 5.81 1.96 5.93
N THR A 23 5.11 2.79 6.71
CA THR A 23 5.72 3.68 7.69
C THR A 23 4.79 3.92 8.87
N VAL A 24 5.35 4.12 10.05
CA VAL A 24 4.59 4.41 11.27
C VAL A 24 3.94 5.79 11.16
N GLY A 25 2.70 5.92 11.63
CA GLY A 25 1.97 7.19 11.62
C GLY A 25 1.35 7.56 10.28
N ALA A 26 1.42 6.70 9.26
CA ALA A 26 0.75 6.88 7.98
C ALA A 26 0.06 5.59 7.52
N PRO A 27 -0.98 5.66 6.66
CA PRO A 27 -1.53 4.48 6.04
C PRO A 27 -0.52 3.85 5.06
N PRO A 28 -0.60 2.53 4.81
CA PRO A 28 0.15 1.90 3.73
C PRO A 28 -0.22 2.57 2.40
N CYS A 29 0.78 2.91 1.59
CA CYS A 29 0.57 3.60 0.32
C CYS A 29 1.23 2.87 -0.84
N ILE A 30 0.70 3.02 -2.05
CA ILE A 30 1.31 2.53 -3.29
C ILE A 30 1.59 3.66 -4.27
N LYS A 31 2.67 3.57 -5.06
CA LYS A 31 2.93 4.50 -6.18
C LYS A 31 2.42 3.92 -7.49
N VAL A 32 1.41 4.55 -8.08
CA VAL A 32 0.81 4.17 -9.36
C VAL A 32 1.00 5.30 -10.35
N HIS A 33 1.66 5.03 -11.48
CA HIS A 33 1.97 6.01 -12.53
C HIS A 33 2.57 7.33 -11.97
N GLY A 34 3.53 7.21 -11.06
CA GLY A 34 4.21 8.35 -10.44
C GLY A 34 3.44 9.07 -9.32
N ARG A 35 2.22 8.63 -8.97
CA ARG A 35 1.42 9.23 -7.90
C ARG A 35 1.27 8.28 -6.71
N ILE A 36 1.45 8.80 -5.51
CA ILE A 36 1.27 8.05 -4.26
C ILE A 36 -0.22 8.04 -3.88
N LYS A 37 -0.76 6.87 -3.56
CA LYS A 37 -2.15 6.68 -3.12
C LYS A 37 -2.20 5.79 -1.87
N PRO A 38 -3.01 6.13 -0.85
CA PRO A 38 -3.21 5.28 0.31
C PRO A 38 -4.07 4.06 -0.05
N LEU A 39 -3.76 2.89 0.54
CA LEU A 39 -4.57 1.67 0.42
C LEU A 39 -5.68 1.59 1.47
N THR A 40 -5.47 2.23 2.62
CA THR A 40 -6.43 2.30 3.73
C THR A 40 -6.49 3.72 4.29
N ARG A 41 -7.43 3.98 5.22
CA ARG A 41 -7.54 5.28 5.91
C ARG A 41 -6.75 5.36 7.20
N GLU A 42 -6.47 4.21 7.82
CA GLU A 42 -5.88 4.10 9.15
C GLU A 42 -4.37 4.14 9.08
N ALA A 43 -3.76 4.91 9.99
CA ALA A 43 -2.32 4.94 10.15
C ALA A 43 -1.81 3.66 10.81
N LEU A 44 -0.61 3.23 10.42
CA LEU A 44 0.08 2.10 11.05
C LEU A 44 0.73 2.52 12.37
N THR A 45 0.76 1.60 13.33
CA THR A 45 1.38 1.76 14.66
C THR A 45 2.65 0.97 14.79
#